data_AF-A0A950JJ42-F1
#
_entry.id   AF-A0A950JJ42-F1
#
_cell.length_a   1.000
_cell.length_b   1.000
_cell.length_c   1.000
_cell.angle_alpha   90.00
_cell.angle_beta   90.00
_cell.angle_gamma   90.00
#
_symmetry.space_group_name_H-M   'P 1'
#
loop_
_entity.id
_entity.type
_entity.pdbx_description
1 polymer ?
#
loop_
_entity_poly.entity_id
_entity_poly.type
_entity_poly.pdbx_seq_one_letter_code
_entity_poly.pdbx_strand_id
1 'polypeptide(L)'
;MSSTIAESAISSAPVAAPEREERRVSLLTLCLLALGVGIMTGIGAVALRSLIGLIHNIMINGVFRVAYDANILEGASRWGNWVILSPILGGLVVVYLVDRFAPEAKGHGVPEVMDSVFYKGGDIRGVVALIKSLA
;
A
#
# COMPACT_ATOMS: atom_id res chain seq x y z
N MET A 1 0.82 -74.77 -14.10
CA MET A 1 2.09 -74.77 -13.36
C MET A 1 2.75 -73.44 -13.61
N SER A 2 2.85 -72.60 -12.57
CA SER A 2 3.70 -71.39 -12.44
C SER A 2 3.45 -70.28 -13.48
N SER A 3 2.99 -69.08 -13.16
CA SER A 3 3.43 -68.15 -12.10
C SER A 3 2.45 -66.94 -12.16
N THR A 4 1.54 -66.64 -11.23
CA THR A 4 1.77 -66.20 -9.84
C THR A 4 3.14 -65.55 -9.68
N ILE A 5 3.19 -64.29 -9.24
CA ILE A 5 4.39 -63.43 -9.07
C ILE A 5 4.55 -62.40 -10.20
N ALA A 6 3.62 -61.44 -10.27
CA ALA A 6 3.96 -60.03 -10.53
C ALA A 6 2.99 -59.09 -9.81
N GLU A 7 2.38 -59.57 -8.72
CA GLU A 7 1.65 -58.76 -7.74
C GLU A 7 2.66 -58.27 -6.69
N SER A 8 3.77 -57.67 -7.14
CA SER A 8 4.75 -57.07 -6.23
C SER A 8 4.25 -55.69 -5.84
N ALA A 9 3.40 -55.68 -4.81
CA ALA A 9 3.34 -54.67 -3.77
C ALA A 9 3.84 -53.27 -4.20
N ILE A 10 2.98 -52.51 -4.86
CA ILE A 10 3.00 -51.05 -4.68
C ILE A 10 2.58 -50.86 -3.22
N SER A 11 3.60 -50.79 -2.37
CA SER A 11 3.53 -50.44 -0.96
C SER A 11 2.66 -49.18 -0.82
N SER A 12 1.39 -49.39 -0.51
CA SER A 12 0.43 -48.39 -0.07
C SER A 12 0.78 -47.96 1.35
N ALA A 13 1.98 -47.40 1.52
CA ALA A 13 2.24 -46.59 2.69
C ALA A 13 1.24 -45.43 2.62
N PRO A 14 0.40 -45.20 3.64
CA PRO A 14 -0.38 -43.98 3.70
C PRO A 14 0.63 -42.84 3.65
N VAL A 15 0.54 -42.00 2.62
CA VAL A 15 1.23 -40.72 2.59
C VAL A 15 0.71 -39.98 3.82
N ALA A 16 1.51 -39.98 4.89
CA ALA A 16 1.20 -39.23 6.09
C ALA A 16 0.94 -37.80 5.63
N ALA A 17 -0.32 -37.37 5.76
CA ALA A 17 -0.67 -35.99 5.51
C ALA A 17 0.27 -35.14 6.37
N PRO A 18 0.91 -34.10 5.81
CA PRO A 18 1.74 -33.23 6.62
C PRO A 18 0.87 -32.76 7.77
N GLU A 19 1.29 -33.05 9.01
CA GLU A 19 0.73 -32.42 10.19
C GLU A 19 0.93 -30.92 9.97
N ARG A 20 -0.08 -30.28 9.39
CA ARG A 20 -0.18 -28.83 9.39
C ARG A 20 -0.36 -28.51 10.85
N GLU A 21 0.76 -28.26 11.53
CA GLU A 21 0.81 -27.52 12.75
C GLU A 21 0.03 -26.24 12.46
N GLU A 22 -1.28 -26.28 12.76
CA GLU A 22 -2.15 -25.13 12.66
C GLU A 22 -1.47 -24.12 13.56
N ARG A 23 -0.78 -23.16 12.94
CA ARG A 23 -0.24 -21.99 13.61
C ARG A 23 -1.45 -21.23 14.12
N ARG A 24 -2.00 -21.68 15.25
CA ARG A 24 -3.18 -21.15 15.93
C ARG A 24 -2.75 -19.86 16.60
N VAL A 25 -2.50 -18.84 15.79
CA VAL A 25 -2.53 -17.48 16.30
C VAL A 25 -3.96 -17.29 16.82
N SER A 26 -4.10 -16.97 18.11
CA SER A 26 -5.42 -16.78 18.71
C SER A 26 -6.21 -15.77 17.90
N LEU A 27 -7.50 -16.02 17.66
CA LEU A 27 -8.39 -15.08 16.98
C LEU A 27 -8.32 -13.69 17.63
N LEU A 28 -8.18 -13.64 18.95
CA LEU A 28 -7.98 -12.40 19.69
C LEU A 28 -6.68 -11.68 19.27
N THR A 29 -5.58 -12.41 19.10
CA THR A 29 -4.31 -11.83 18.63
C THR A 29 -4.45 -11.27 17.22
N LEU A 30 -5.15 -11.98 16.31
CA LEU A 30 -5.41 -11.48 14.96
C LEU A 30 -6.29 -10.23 14.97
N CYS A 31 -7.34 -10.20 15.79
CA CYS A 31 -8.19 -9.02 15.96
C CYS A 31 -7.42 -7.82 16.51
N LEU A 32 -6.55 -8.02 17.50
CA LEU A 32 -5.73 -6.95 18.07
C LEU A 32 -4.73 -6.41 17.04
N LEU A 33 -4.08 -7.28 16.27
CA LEU A 33 -3.20 -6.87 15.18
C LEU A 33 -3.96 -6.09 14.10
N ALA A 34 -5.13 -6.59 13.68
CA ALA A 34 -5.96 -5.92 12.68
C ALA A 34 -6.44 -4.53 13.16
N LEU A 35 -6.83 -4.40 14.42
CA LEU A 35 -7.17 -3.10 15.02
C LEU A 35 -5.96 -2.17 15.05
N GLY A 36 -4.80 -2.64 15.47
CA GLY A 36 -3.58 -1.85 15.49
C GLY A 36 -3.19 -1.33 14.10
N VAL A 37 -3.24 -2.20 13.09
CA VAL A 37 -2.99 -1.82 11.69
C VAL A 37 -4.05 -0.83 11.19
N GLY A 38 -5.33 -1.07 11.47
CA GLY A 38 -6.43 -0.19 11.06
C GLY A 38 -6.31 1.23 11.65
N ILE A 39 -5.94 1.35 12.93
CA ILE A 39 -5.71 2.66 13.57
C ILE A 39 -4.52 3.37 12.92
N MET A 40 -3.40 2.67 12.73
CA MET A 40 -2.21 3.25 12.09
C MET A 40 -2.50 3.72 10.66
N THR A 41 -3.18 2.90 9.85
CA THR A 41 -3.56 3.28 8.48
C THR A 41 -4.59 4.41 8.47
N GLY A 42 -5.54 4.43 9.40
CA GLY A 42 -6.53 5.50 9.54
C GLY A 42 -5.87 6.85 9.86
N ILE A 43 -4.92 6.89 10.80
CA ILE A 43 -4.13 8.09 11.11
C ILE A 43 -3.33 8.53 9.88
N GLY A 44 -2.70 7.57 9.18
CA GLY A 44 -1.98 7.84 7.93
C GLY A 44 -2.86 8.47 6.85
N ALA A 45 -4.10 7.99 6.69
CA ALA A 45 -5.05 8.54 5.73
C ALA A 45 -5.47 9.98 6.08
N VAL A 46 -5.68 10.28 7.37
CA VAL A 46 -5.96 11.66 7.82
C VAL A 46 -4.77 12.57 7.56
N ALA A 47 -3.54 12.12 7.87
CA ALA A 47 -2.32 12.88 7.62
C ALA A 47 -2.12 13.17 6.12
N LEU A 48 -2.33 12.16 5.26
CA LEU A 48 -2.27 12.31 3.80
C LEU A 48 -3.30 13.35 3.32
N ARG A 49 -4.54 13.25 3.80
CA ARG A 49 -5.59 14.21 3.46
C ARG A 49 -5.24 15.64 3.89
N SER A 50 -4.68 15.80 5.10
CA SER A 50 -4.21 17.09 5.61
C SER A 50 -3.04 17.65 4.79
N LEU A 51 -2.13 16.80 4.32
CA LEU A 51 -1.01 17.20 3.47
C LEU A 51 -1.49 17.71 2.11
N ILE A 52 -2.45 17.01 1.48
CA ILE A 52 -3.06 17.44 0.22
C ILE A 52 -3.73 18.80 0.41
N GLY A 53 -4.51 18.98 1.47
CA GLY A 53 -5.15 20.26 1.80
C GLY A 53 -4.14 21.40 1.99
N LEU A 54 -3.02 21.12 2.66
CA LEU A 54 -1.95 22.10 2.85
C LEU A 54 -1.31 22.54 1.53
N ILE A 55 -0.91 21.58 0.69
CA ILE A 55 -0.28 21.89 -0.61
C ILE A 55 -1.26 22.66 -1.50
N HIS A 56 -2.52 22.23 -1.55
CA HIS A 56 -3.57 22.90 -2.31
C HIS A 56 -3.76 24.35 -1.86
N ASN A 57 -3.90 24.58 -0.55
CA ASN A 57 -4.15 25.91 0.00
C ASN A 57 -2.94 26.86 -0.16
N ILE A 58 -1.71 26.33 -0.05
CA ILE A 58 -0.49 27.09 -0.32
C ILE A 58 -0.42 27.49 -1.80
N MET A 59 -0.66 26.54 -2.71
CA MET A 59 -0.46 26.76 -4.14
C MET A 59 -1.59 27.54 -4.83
N ILE A 60 -2.83 27.46 -4.33
CA ILE A 60 -4.00 28.09 -4.97
C ILE A 60 -4.43 29.35 -4.23
N ASN A 61 -4.38 29.36 -2.89
CA ASN A 61 -4.84 30.50 -2.08
C ASN A 61 -3.68 31.31 -1.49
N GLY A 62 -2.45 30.77 -1.47
CA GLY A 62 -1.29 31.42 -0.85
C GLY A 62 -1.38 31.48 0.68
N VAL A 63 -2.22 30.67 1.31
CA VAL A 63 -2.43 30.69 2.77
C VAL A 63 -2.00 29.36 3.38
N PHE A 64 -1.24 29.45 4.47
CA PHE A 64 -0.79 28.29 5.23
C PHE A 64 -1.91 27.79 6.17
N ARG A 65 -2.89 27.03 5.64
CA ARG A 65 -3.86 26.30 6.49
C ARG A 65 -4.03 24.85 6.07
N VAL A 66 -4.10 23.99 7.08
CA VAL A 66 -4.29 22.54 6.97
C VAL A 66 -5.78 22.14 6.88
N ALA A 67 -6.68 23.02 7.34
CA ALA A 67 -8.11 22.81 7.21
C ALA A 67 -8.54 23.09 5.76
N TYR A 68 -8.83 22.02 5.01
CA TYR A 68 -9.41 22.08 3.68
C TYR A 68 -10.90 21.76 3.78
N ASP A 69 -11.75 22.75 3.52
CA ASP A 69 -13.20 22.59 3.53
C ASP A 69 -13.72 22.45 2.10
N ALA A 70 -13.90 21.20 1.67
CA ALA A 70 -14.31 20.86 0.31
C ALA A 70 -15.73 21.34 -0.07
N ASN A 71 -16.52 21.79 0.91
CA ASN A 71 -17.90 22.23 0.68
C ASN A 71 -18.03 23.73 0.39
N ILE A 72 -16.94 24.48 0.52
CA ILE A 72 -16.93 25.90 0.23
C ILE A 72 -16.36 26.07 -1.17
N LEU A 73 -17.17 26.59 -2.09
CA LEU A 73 -16.69 26.99 -3.42
C LEU A 73 -15.79 28.21 -3.24
N GLU A 74 -14.49 27.96 -3.06
CA GLU A 74 -13.50 29.03 -3.00
C GLU A 74 -13.57 29.81 -4.32
N GLY A 75 -13.74 31.14 -4.21
CA GLY A 75 -13.86 32.03 -5.37
C GLY A 75 -12.59 32.06 -6.22
N ALA A 76 -12.54 32.99 -7.19
CA ALA A 76 -11.39 33.13 -8.08
C ALA A 76 -10.05 33.14 -7.30
N SER A 77 -9.17 32.17 -7.61
CA SER A 77 -7.84 32.05 -7.00
C SER A 77 -7.13 33.39 -6.98
N ARG A 78 -6.50 33.73 -5.84
CA ARG A 78 -5.74 34.98 -5.66
C ARG A 78 -4.61 35.14 -6.68
N TRP A 79 -4.19 34.06 -7.32
CA TRP A 79 -3.11 34.05 -8.33
C TRP A 79 -3.62 34.20 -9.77
N GLY A 80 -4.94 34.24 -10.01
CA GLY A 80 -5.50 34.36 -11.36
C GLY A 80 -4.96 33.27 -12.30
N ASN A 81 -4.52 33.64 -13.51
CA ASN A 81 -3.97 32.69 -14.49
C ASN A 81 -2.66 32.00 -14.08
N TRP A 82 -1.96 32.48 -13.04
CA TRP A 82 -0.69 31.88 -12.60
C TRP A 82 -0.87 30.56 -11.84
N VAL A 83 -2.11 30.20 -11.49
CA VAL A 83 -2.42 28.93 -10.84
C VAL A 83 -2.02 27.71 -11.69
N ILE A 84 -1.92 27.85 -13.02
CA ILE A 84 -1.51 26.78 -13.93
C ILE A 84 -0.04 26.37 -13.71
N LEU A 85 0.82 27.24 -13.18
CA LEU A 85 2.19 26.88 -12.85
C LEU A 85 2.30 25.94 -11.64
N SER A 86 1.31 25.94 -10.75
CA SER A 86 1.28 25.06 -9.59
C SER A 86 1.34 23.57 -9.96
N PRO A 87 0.41 23.01 -10.78
CA PRO A 87 0.46 21.60 -11.15
C PRO A 87 1.72 21.25 -11.98
N ILE A 88 2.30 22.21 -12.71
CA ILE A 88 3.55 22.01 -13.44
C ILE A 88 4.72 21.79 -12.45
N LEU A 89 4.84 22.67 -11.45
CA LEU A 89 5.87 22.55 -10.41
C LEU A 89 5.64 21.30 -9.54
N GLY A 90 4.39 21.05 -9.15
CA GLY A 90 4.01 19.85 -8.40
C GLY A 90 4.39 18.58 -9.16
N GLY A 91 4.02 18.48 -10.44
CA GLY A 91 4.37 17.35 -11.29
C GLY A 91 5.88 17.16 -11.44
N LEU A 92 6.65 18.23 -11.59
CA LEU A 92 8.11 18.13 -11.68
C LEU A 92 8.75 17.59 -10.39
N VAL A 93 8.29 18.06 -9.23
CA VAL A 93 8.76 17.59 -7.92
C VAL A 93 8.39 16.12 -7.71
N VAL A 94 7.16 15.73 -8.03
CA VAL A 94 6.67 14.36 -7.93
C VAL A 94 7.51 13.43 -8.81
N VAL A 95 7.74 13.79 -10.07
CA VAL A 95 8.57 13.01 -11.00
C VAL A 95 9.99 12.86 -10.47
N TYR A 96 10.61 13.94 -9.98
CA TYR A 96 11.95 13.90 -9.40
C TYR A 96 12.03 12.97 -8.17
N LEU A 97 11.05 13.06 -7.28
CA LEU A 97 10.99 12.27 -6.05
C LEU A 97 10.87 10.76 -6.36
N VAL A 98 9.94 10.42 -7.25
CA VAL A 98 9.68 9.03 -7.64
C VAL A 98 10.87 8.44 -8.39
N ASP A 99 11.44 9.17 -9.34
CA ASP A 99 12.54 8.67 -10.17
C ASP A 99 13.83 8.47 -9.35
N ARG A 100 14.11 9.37 -8.40
CA ARG A 100 15.35 9.32 -7.62
C ARG A 100 15.30 8.34 -6.45
N PHE A 101 14.18 8.28 -5.72
CA PHE A 101 14.14 7.60 -4.42
C PHE A 101 13.37 6.27 -4.41
N ALA A 102 12.34 6.10 -5.25
CA ALA A 102 11.62 4.83 -5.36
C ALA A 102 11.00 4.65 -6.75
N PRO A 103 11.78 4.23 -7.76
CA PRO A 103 11.25 3.95 -9.10
C PRO A 103 10.20 2.84 -9.08
N GLU A 104 10.23 1.96 -8.08
CA GLU A 104 9.22 0.93 -7.81
C GLU A 104 7.85 1.51 -7.45
N ALA A 105 7.76 2.77 -7.01
CA ALA A 105 6.49 3.42 -6.67
C ALA A 105 5.61 3.74 -7.89
N LYS A 106 6.16 3.65 -9.11
CA LYS A 106 5.45 3.90 -10.39
C LYS A 106 4.33 2.88 -10.70
N GLY A 107 4.24 1.78 -9.96
CA GLY A 107 3.26 0.71 -10.14
C GLY A 107 1.87 0.97 -9.54
N HIS A 108 0.91 0.10 -9.87
CA HIS A 108 -0.51 0.21 -9.47
C HIS A 108 -0.77 0.04 -7.95
N GLY A 109 0.23 -0.38 -7.18
CA GLY A 109 0.18 -0.54 -5.72
C GLY A 109 -0.51 -1.83 -5.29
N VAL A 110 -1.73 -2.08 -5.78
CA VAL A 110 -2.49 -3.29 -5.44
C VAL A 110 -1.79 -4.57 -5.91
N PRO A 111 -1.32 -4.68 -7.17
CA PRO A 111 -0.63 -5.88 -7.64
C PRO A 111 0.69 -6.12 -6.89
N GLU A 112 1.43 -5.07 -6.54
CA GLU A 112 2.69 -5.19 -5.80
C GLU A 112 2.49 -5.71 -4.37
N VAL A 113 1.42 -5.27 -3.69
CA VAL A 113 1.06 -5.82 -2.37
C VAL A 113 0.65 -7.29 -2.52
N MET A 114 -0.18 -7.61 -3.52
CA MET A 114 -0.59 -8.99 -3.76
C MET A 114 0.62 -9.90 -4.06
N ASP A 115 1.55 -9.46 -4.91
CA ASP A 115 2.80 -10.16 -5.22
C ASP A 115 3.65 -10.38 -3.97
N SER A 116 3.79 -9.37 -3.11
CA SER A 116 4.57 -9.49 -1.88
C SER A 116 3.99 -10.52 -0.92
N VAL A 117 2.67 -10.57 -0.76
CA VAL A 117 1.98 -11.54 0.10
C VAL A 117 2.10 -12.95 -0.47
N PHE A 118 2.01 -13.11 -1.79
CA PHE A 118 2.01 -14.42 -2.43
C PHE A 118 3.41 -15.02 -2.62
N TYR A 119 4.41 -14.21 -2.96
CA TYR A 119 5.74 -14.68 -3.34
C TYR A 119 6.86 -14.24 -2.38
N LYS A 120 6.68 -13.17 -1.59
CA LYS A 120 7.75 -12.58 -0.75
C LYS A 120 7.45 -12.65 0.74
N GLY A 121 6.45 -13.43 1.15
CA GLY A 121 6.08 -13.59 2.56
C GLY A 121 5.55 -12.33 3.22
N GLY A 122 5.09 -11.34 2.45
CA GLY A 122 4.56 -10.06 2.92
C GLY A 122 5.62 -8.99 3.19
N ASP A 123 6.89 -9.20 2.80
CA ASP A 123 7.93 -8.18 2.95
C ASP A 123 7.81 -7.11 1.85
N ILE A 124 7.62 -5.86 2.28
CA ILE A 124 7.52 -4.68 1.41
C ILE A 124 8.49 -3.62 1.92
N ARG A 125 9.29 -3.05 1.02
CA ARG A 125 10.18 -1.92 1.33
C ARG A 125 9.36 -0.72 1.82
N GLY A 126 9.44 -0.41 3.11
CA GLY A 126 8.70 0.70 3.74
C GLY A 126 8.95 2.08 3.11
N VAL A 127 10.11 2.27 2.47
CA VAL A 127 10.43 3.49 1.71
C VAL A 127 9.41 3.74 0.60
N VAL A 128 8.91 2.71 -0.08
CA VAL A 128 7.94 2.83 -1.18
C VAL A 128 6.62 3.43 -0.67
N ALA A 129 6.18 3.04 0.53
CA ALA A 129 4.96 3.58 1.14
C ALA A 129 5.09 5.08 1.46
N LEU A 130 6.26 5.52 1.95
CA LEU A 130 6.53 6.93 2.23
C LEU A 130 6.53 7.76 0.95
N ILE A 131 7.21 7.27 -0.10
CA ILE A 131 7.31 7.98 -1.39
C ILE A 131 5.93 8.12 -2.00
N LYS A 132 5.13 7.03 -2.01
CA LYS A 132 3.78 7.02 -2.57
C LYS A 132 2.78 7.89 -1.80
N SER A 133 3.10 8.23 -0.56
CA SER A 133 2.30 9.17 0.23
C SER A 133 2.69 10.62 0.00
N LEU A 134 3.93 10.88 -0.44
CA LEU A 134 4.47 12.22 -0.67
C LEU A 134 4.37 12.68 -2.13
N ALA A 135 4.47 11.72 -3.06
CA ALA A 135 4.32 11.88 -4.50
C ALA A 135 2.85 11.79 -4.92
#